data_AF-A0A954W2I8-F1
#
_entry.id   AF-A0A954W2I8-F1
#
_cell.length_a   1.000
_cell.length_b   1.000
_cell.length_c   1.000
_cell.angle_alpha   90.00
_cell.angle_beta   90.00
_cell.angle_gamma   90.00
#
_symmetry.space_group_name_H-M   'P 1'
#
loop_
_entity.id
_entity.type
_entity.pdbx_description
1 polymer ?
#
loop_
_entity_poly.entity_id
_entity_poly.type
_entity_poly.pdbx_seq_one_letter_code
_entity_poly.pdbx_strand_id
1 'polypeptide(L)'
;GERPPSNNLLYGWQWAGAGEAPHFGATDVVLGVLERALNPSAAPDFFRKGTVVDPMDLHRYHFWSLHPGGGNWALVDGSVRFISYNAAGPQATSPATLTPVEAMATRAGSEV
;
A
#
# COMPACT_ATOMS: atom_id res chain seq x y z
N GLY A 1 3.91 2.53 -5.66
CA GLY A 1 3.90 3.69 -4.75
C GLY A 1 5.07 3.64 -3.80
N GLU A 2 5.31 4.74 -3.08
CA GLU A 2 6.27 4.76 -1.98
C GLU A 2 5.85 3.79 -0.86
N ARG A 3 6.81 2.98 -0.40
CA ARG A 3 6.73 2.23 0.85
C ARG A 3 8.13 2.24 1.48
N PRO A 4 8.39 3.08 2.48
CA PRO A 4 9.63 2.95 3.23
C PRO A 4 9.70 1.59 3.95
N PRO A 5 10.91 1.09 4.28
CA PRO A 5 11.09 -0.15 5.04
C PRO A 5 10.36 -0.12 6.38
N SER A 6 10.08 -1.30 6.94
CA SER A 6 9.55 -1.39 8.31
C SER A 6 10.54 -0.82 9.33
N ASN A 7 10.05 -0.41 10.50
CA ASN A 7 10.86 0.22 11.55
C ASN A 7 11.96 -0.73 12.05
N ASN A 8 11.70 -2.04 12.06
CA ASN A 8 12.70 -3.07 12.39
C ASN A 8 13.60 -3.50 11.21
N LEU A 9 13.42 -2.92 10.01
CA LEU A 9 14.13 -3.21 8.76
C LEU A 9 13.96 -4.65 8.23
N LEU A 10 13.02 -5.41 8.78
CA LEU A 10 12.76 -6.80 8.37
C LEU A 10 11.95 -6.88 7.06
N TYR A 11 11.03 -5.95 6.83
CA TYR A 11 10.15 -5.92 5.67
C TYR A 11 10.49 -4.76 4.74
N GLY A 12 10.13 -4.90 3.47
CA GLY A 12 10.45 -3.88 2.46
C GLY A 12 11.35 -4.38 1.33
N TRP A 13 11.72 -5.66 1.31
CA TRP A 13 12.69 -6.16 0.33
C TRP A 13 12.04 -6.30 -1.03
N GLN A 14 12.72 -5.82 -2.07
CA GLN A 14 12.20 -5.93 -3.43
C GLN A 14 12.45 -7.32 -4.05
N TRP A 15 13.48 -8.04 -3.59
CA TRP A 15 14.00 -9.23 -4.30
C TRP A 15 14.35 -10.44 -3.42
N ALA A 16 14.18 -10.35 -2.09
CA ALA A 16 14.44 -11.45 -1.16
C ALA A 16 13.22 -11.58 -0.24
N GLY A 17 12.23 -12.36 -0.67
CA GLY A 17 10.88 -12.32 -0.13
C GLY A 17 10.46 -13.56 0.64
N ALA A 18 10.42 -13.47 1.97
CA ALA A 18 9.68 -14.44 2.80
C ALA A 18 8.27 -13.90 3.07
N GLY A 19 8.16 -12.63 3.47
CA GLY A 19 6.88 -12.01 3.83
C GLY A 19 6.24 -12.58 5.09
N GLU A 20 5.00 -12.16 5.31
CA GLU A 20 4.15 -12.63 6.40
C GLU A 20 3.77 -14.12 6.29
N ALA A 21 3.34 -14.66 7.42
CA ALA A 21 3.26 -16.10 7.67
C ALA A 21 2.35 -16.88 6.69
N PRO A 22 2.73 -18.13 6.33
CA PRO A 22 3.96 -18.79 6.72
C PRO A 22 5.15 -18.35 5.88
N HIS A 23 4.99 -17.96 4.61
CA HIS A 23 5.96 -17.24 3.74
C HIS A 23 5.27 -16.84 2.42
N PHE A 24 4.28 -15.93 2.48
CA PHE A 24 3.49 -15.57 1.28
C PHE A 24 4.06 -14.39 0.48
N GLY A 25 5.21 -13.84 0.89
CA GLY A 25 5.80 -12.66 0.26
C GLY A 25 5.05 -11.34 0.53
N ALA A 26 3.85 -11.39 1.13
CA ALA A 26 3.10 -10.21 1.56
C ALA A 26 3.92 -9.36 2.53
N THR A 27 3.80 -8.03 2.42
CA THR A 27 4.57 -6.98 3.15
C THR A 27 6.06 -6.91 2.82
N ASP A 28 6.60 -7.98 2.24
CA ASP A 28 7.99 -8.06 1.82
C ASP A 28 8.13 -7.78 0.32
N VAL A 29 7.86 -8.74 -0.56
CA VAL A 29 7.98 -8.58 -2.03
C VAL A 29 6.65 -8.27 -2.73
N VAL A 30 5.52 -8.55 -2.08
CA VAL A 30 4.17 -8.25 -2.59
C VAL A 30 3.47 -7.31 -1.61
N LEU A 31 2.84 -6.26 -2.13
CA LEU A 31 2.01 -5.36 -1.34
C LEU A 31 0.83 -4.87 -2.17
N GLY A 32 -0.39 -5.13 -1.70
CA GLY A 32 -1.62 -4.61 -2.27
C GLY A 32 -1.88 -3.15 -1.89
N VAL A 33 -2.80 -2.50 -2.60
CA VAL A 33 -3.29 -1.15 -2.28
C VAL A 33 -4.18 -1.15 -1.03
N LEU A 34 -4.83 -2.28 -0.74
CA LEU A 34 -5.83 -2.47 0.32
C LEU A 34 -5.56 -3.73 1.16
N GLU A 35 -4.31 -3.91 1.58
CA GLU A 35 -3.90 -5.08 2.37
C GLU A 35 -4.61 -5.09 3.75
N ARG A 36 -4.85 -6.27 4.29
CA ARG A 36 -5.47 -6.43 5.61
C ARG A 36 -4.40 -6.81 6.64
N ALA A 37 -4.19 -5.93 7.61
CA ALA A 37 -3.16 -6.12 8.62
C ALA A 37 -3.49 -7.30 9.55
N LEU A 38 -2.50 -8.17 9.78
CA LEU A 38 -2.49 -9.26 10.77
C LEU A 38 -3.51 -10.40 10.57
N ASN A 39 -4.74 -10.11 10.13
CA ASN A 39 -5.77 -11.11 9.91
C ASN A 39 -6.66 -10.78 8.70
N PRO A 40 -7.26 -11.79 8.04
CA PRO A 40 -8.07 -11.59 6.83
C PRO A 40 -9.36 -10.79 7.03
N SER A 41 -9.81 -10.60 8.27
CA SER A 41 -11.03 -9.85 8.60
C SER A 41 -10.76 -8.40 9.01
N ALA A 42 -9.48 -8.00 9.12
CA ALA A 42 -9.11 -6.63 9.45
C ALA A 42 -9.61 -5.66 8.39
N ALA A 43 -9.89 -4.42 8.79
CA ALA A 43 -10.18 -3.36 7.82
C ALA A 43 -9.01 -3.25 6.82
N PRO A 44 -9.28 -3.08 5.51
CA PRO A 44 -8.24 -2.81 4.54
C PRO A 44 -7.52 -1.51 4.90
N ASP A 45 -6.19 -1.55 4.94
CA ASP A 45 -5.39 -0.34 5.12
C ASP A 45 -5.20 0.34 3.75
N PHE A 46 -4.78 1.60 3.74
CA PHE A 46 -4.75 2.42 2.53
C PHE A 46 -3.57 3.39 2.53
N PHE A 47 -3.35 4.09 1.43
CA PHE A 47 -2.22 5.01 1.31
C PHE A 47 -2.42 6.26 2.18
N ARG A 48 -1.55 6.44 3.18
CA ARG A 48 -1.60 7.57 4.11
C ARG A 48 -0.22 7.91 4.64
N LYS A 49 -0.14 9.04 5.35
CA LYS A 49 1.07 9.40 6.08
C LYS A 49 1.37 8.34 7.13
N GLY A 50 2.61 7.84 7.12
CA GLY A 50 3.12 6.94 8.15
C GLY A 50 4.03 7.64 9.14
N THR A 51 4.63 6.85 10.01
CA THR A 51 5.59 7.28 11.04
C THR A 51 6.82 6.39 11.01
N VAL A 52 7.99 6.99 11.25
CA VAL A 52 9.26 6.25 11.25
C VAL A 52 9.34 5.33 12.47
N VAL A 53 8.92 5.83 13.63
CA VAL A 53 8.87 5.06 14.87
C VAL A 53 7.51 4.36 14.95
N ASP A 54 7.48 3.15 14.42
CA ASP A 54 6.31 2.28 14.39
C ASP A 54 6.61 0.99 15.15
N PRO A 55 6.41 0.98 16.49
CA PRO A 55 6.82 -0.15 17.33
C PRO A 55 6.03 -1.44 17.05
N MET A 56 4.91 -1.35 16.32
CA MET A 56 4.10 -2.49 15.91
C MET A 56 4.32 -2.88 14.44
N ASP A 57 5.20 -2.15 13.74
CA ASP A 57 5.51 -2.29 12.31
C ASP A 57 4.27 -2.29 11.39
N LEU A 58 3.16 -1.65 11.78
CA LEU A 58 1.90 -1.67 11.02
C LEU A 58 2.00 -1.01 9.64
N HIS A 59 2.91 -0.05 9.45
CA HIS A 59 3.15 0.60 8.16
C HIS A 59 3.70 -0.34 7.08
N ARG A 60 4.09 -1.58 7.43
CA ARG A 60 4.46 -2.61 6.44
C ARG A 60 3.27 -3.11 5.61
N TYR A 61 2.04 -2.91 6.07
CA TYR A 61 0.82 -3.39 5.42
C TYR A 61 0.22 -2.38 4.43
N HIS A 62 0.78 -1.18 4.28
CA HIS A 62 0.24 -0.23 3.32
C HIS A 62 1.33 0.59 2.66
N PHE A 63 1.03 1.14 1.49
CA PHE A 63 1.87 2.19 0.94
C PHE A 63 1.84 3.40 1.86
N TRP A 64 2.97 4.07 2.04
CA TRP A 64 3.03 5.25 2.89
C TRP A 64 4.18 6.17 2.48
N SER A 65 4.09 7.41 2.92
CA SER A 65 5.10 8.42 2.62
C SER A 65 5.21 9.43 3.77
N LEU A 66 6.36 10.09 3.86
CA LEU A 66 6.59 11.24 4.74
C LEU A 66 6.36 12.59 4.01
N HIS A 67 6.19 12.58 2.68
CA HIS A 67 5.95 13.79 1.92
C HIS A 67 4.63 14.46 2.35
N PRO A 68 4.58 15.79 2.49
CA PRO A 68 3.35 16.48 2.84
C PRO A 68 2.23 16.20 1.83
N GLY A 69 1.12 15.64 2.31
CA GLY A 69 -0.12 15.47 1.54
C GLY A 69 -0.16 14.29 0.57
N GLY A 70 0.91 13.51 0.39
CA GLY A 70 0.93 12.41 -0.57
C GLY A 70 2.31 11.76 -0.73
N GLY A 71 2.59 11.25 -1.92
CA GLY A 71 3.89 10.69 -2.28
C GLY A 71 3.99 10.41 -3.78
N ASN A 72 5.18 10.09 -4.26
CA ASN A 72 5.42 9.79 -5.66
C ASN A 72 5.10 8.33 -5.99
N TRP A 73 4.46 8.12 -7.14
CA TRP A 73 4.13 6.81 -7.65
C TRP A 73 4.73 6.66 -9.04
N ALA A 74 5.71 5.75 -9.15
CA ALA A 74 6.18 5.27 -10.43
C ALA A 74 5.14 4.34 -11.04
N LEU A 75 4.78 4.60 -12.29
CA LEU A 75 3.85 3.82 -13.08
C LEU A 75 4.60 2.96 -14.10
N VAL A 76 3.94 1.94 -14.64
CA VAL A 76 4.54 1.00 -15.59
C VAL A 76 4.96 1.66 -16.92
N ASP A 77 4.39 2.82 -17.24
CA ASP A 77 4.75 3.63 -18.41
C ASP A 77 6.04 4.46 -18.20
N GLY A 78 6.69 4.31 -17.04
CA GLY A 78 7.90 5.05 -16.68
C GLY A 78 7.64 6.46 -16.15
N SER A 79 6.39 6.93 -16.14
CA SER A 79 6.05 8.22 -15.54
C SER A 79 6.00 8.13 -14.02
N VAL A 80 6.33 9.25 -13.37
CA VAL A 80 6.17 9.42 -11.92
C VAL A 80 5.11 10.48 -11.69
N ARG A 81 4.08 10.11 -10.91
CA ARG A 81 2.97 11.00 -10.56
C ARG A 81 2.91 11.18 -9.06
N PHE A 82 2.70 12.41 -8.61
CA PHE A 82 2.39 12.66 -7.22
C PHE A 82 0.92 12.30 -6.97
N ILE A 83 0.67 11.40 -6.02
CA ILE A 83 -0.67 11.00 -5.60
C ILE A 83 -0.88 11.50 -4.18
N SER A 84 -1.97 12.25 -3.97
CA SER A 84 -2.34 12.73 -2.64
C SER A 84 -2.93 11.62 -1.77
N TYR A 85 -2.85 11.74 -0.46
CA TYR A 85 -3.50 10.81 0.47
C TYR A 85 -5.02 10.74 0.26
N ASN A 86 -5.66 11.85 -0.13
CA ASN A 86 -7.09 11.86 -0.43
C ASN A 86 -7.42 11.07 -1.70
N ALA A 87 -6.55 11.10 -2.72
CA ALA A 87 -6.73 10.34 -3.97
C ALA A 87 -6.48 8.83 -3.82
N ALA A 88 -6.11 8.38 -2.62
CA ALA A 88 -5.79 7.00 -2.30
C ALA A 88 -6.28 6.64 -0.90
N GLY A 89 -7.41 7.26 -0.50
CA GLY A 89 -8.00 7.14 0.81
C GLY A 89 -8.61 5.75 1.09
N PRO A 90 -9.47 5.66 2.11
CA PRO A 90 -10.12 4.40 2.48
C PRO A 90 -10.82 3.72 1.31
N GLN A 91 -10.90 2.38 1.35
CA GLN A 91 -11.62 1.57 0.37
C GLN A 91 -13.02 2.12 0.11
N ALA A 92 -13.39 2.27 -1.17
CA ALA A 92 -14.72 2.67 -1.54
C ALA A 92 -15.75 1.58 -1.21
N THR A 93 -16.95 1.98 -0.81
CA THR A 93 -18.07 1.05 -0.54
C THR A 93 -18.82 0.63 -1.81
N SER A 94 -18.50 1.24 -2.95
CA SER A 94 -19.11 0.98 -4.25
C SER A 94 -18.09 1.12 -5.40
N PRO A 95 -18.15 0.27 -6.43
CA PRO A 95 -17.32 0.37 -7.63
C PRO A 95 -17.47 1.70 -8.39
N ALA A 96 -18.60 2.41 -8.23
CA ALA A 96 -18.81 3.71 -8.86
C ALA A 96 -18.01 4.85 -8.20
N THR A 97 -17.37 4.58 -7.06
CA THR A 97 -16.75 5.59 -6.18
C THR A 97 -15.30 5.27 -5.81
N LEU A 98 -14.65 4.39 -6.57
CA LEU A 98 -13.26 4.00 -6.32
C LEU A 98 -12.35 5.22 -6.28
N THR A 99 -11.39 5.19 -5.37
CA THR A 99 -10.27 6.13 -5.44
C THR A 99 -9.42 5.86 -6.69
N PRO A 100 -8.71 6.84 -7.24
CA PRO A 100 -7.77 6.61 -8.33
C PRO A 100 -6.79 5.47 -8.09
N VAL A 101 -6.27 5.30 -6.88
CA VAL A 101 -5.33 4.20 -6.57
C VAL A 101 -6.03 2.86 -6.49
N GLU A 102 -7.25 2.81 -5.94
CA GLU A 102 -8.06 1.60 -5.94
C GLU A 102 -8.43 1.18 -7.36
N ALA A 103 -8.86 2.11 -8.21
CA ALA A 103 -9.17 1.84 -9.61
C ALA A 103 -7.98 1.26 -10.38
N MET A 104 -6.75 1.77 -10.15
CA MET A 104 -5.53 1.22 -10.75
C MET A 104 -5.19 -0.21 -10.30
N ALA A 105 -5.67 -0.63 -9.12
CA ALA A 105 -5.45 -1.98 -8.60
C ALA A 105 -6.51 -2.99 -9.10
N THR A 106 -7.48 -2.54 -9.87
CA THR A 106 -8.56 -3.37 -10.43
C THR A 106 -8.39 -3.55 -11.93
N ARG A 107 -8.94 -4.64 -12.48
CA ARG A 107 -9.02 -4.81 -13.93
C ARG A 107 -9.94 -3.72 -14.50
N ALA A 108 -9.42 -2.91 -15.42
CA ALA A 108 -10.15 -1.87 -16.14
C ALA A 108 -11.02 -0.94 -15.25
N GLY A 109 -10.58 -0.63 -14.02
CA GLY A 109 -11.33 0.27 -13.13
C GLY A 109 -12.59 -0.36 -12.52
N SER A 110 -12.57 -1.67 -12.24
CA SER A 110 -13.66 -2.51 -11.72
C SER A 110 -14.67 -3.02 -12.74
N GLU A 111 -14.24 -3.26 -13.98
CA GLU A 111 -15.02 -4.13 -14.88
C GLU A 111 -14.90 -5.58 -14.41
N VAL A 112 -16.06 -6.23 -14.25
CA VAL A 112 -16.21 -7.65 -13.89
C VAL A 112 -16.07 -8.51 -15.14
#